data_AF-A0A3D3CXU0-F1
#
_entry.id   AF-A0A3D3CXU0-F1
#
_cell.length_a   1.000
_cell.length_b   1.000
_cell.length_c   1.000
_cell.angle_alpha   90.00
_cell.angle_beta   90.00
_cell.angle_gamma   90.00
#
_symmetry.space_group_name_H-M   'P 1'
#
loop_
_entity.id
_entity.type
_entity.pdbx_description
1 polymer ?
#
loop_
_entity_poly.entity_id
_entity_poly.type
_entity_poly.pdbx_seq_one_letter_code
_entity_poly.pdbx_strand_id
1 'polypeptide(L)'
;MNLIQALAFCFACMLVPLFSTAQSRYDVLITECLPDPAPAVGLPESSFIELQNHSAHDYNLRHWKISNGSSSATIKTDYLLKADSFLILCSVSSAAAYSLFGPSLGLSGFPALNNESGYIILSTETGSVIHAIHYNQTWYENELKARGGWSLEMADLSSPCTGRENWTASVSAAGGTPGKKNSVAGQHPDGQAPSLLRAIAPDSLDLILLFDEPVDSLSASSLSDYQVSEGIGSPDSAMALPPLFDRVGIRLQKPMVPGKIYTVSVQQILDCSGQETSIRNGCKAGLPQKSKSGDIIFNEILFNPPPYGYDYLELFNRGPHIINCDDLFLAG
;
A
#
# COMPACT_ATOMS: atom_id res chain seq x y z
N MET A 1 36.92 -37.14 55.16
CA MET A 1 35.60 -36.57 55.51
C MET A 1 35.76 -35.06 55.55
N ASN A 2 35.08 -34.39 54.61
CA ASN A 2 34.78 -32.95 54.49
C ASN A 2 35.90 -31.91 54.52
N LEU A 3 36.10 -31.24 53.37
CA LEU A 3 35.92 -29.78 53.30
C LEU A 3 35.59 -29.39 51.85
N ILE A 4 34.30 -29.19 51.61
CA ILE A 4 33.70 -28.58 50.42
C ILE A 4 33.64 -27.06 50.67
N GLN A 5 33.73 -26.28 49.58
CA GLN A 5 33.47 -24.83 49.44
C GLN A 5 34.57 -23.85 49.91
N ALA A 6 35.25 -23.20 48.98
CA ALA A 6 34.80 -21.90 48.45
C ALA A 6 35.79 -21.31 47.42
N LEU A 7 35.23 -20.53 46.49
CA LEU A 7 35.88 -19.63 45.53
C LEU A 7 36.54 -20.22 44.28
N ALA A 8 35.71 -20.52 43.28
CA ALA A 8 36.02 -20.19 41.89
C ALA A 8 34.83 -19.39 41.33
N PHE A 9 34.96 -18.06 41.35
CA PHE A 9 34.01 -17.16 40.70
C PHE A 9 34.14 -17.34 39.19
N CYS A 10 33.23 -18.12 38.61
CA CYS A 10 33.11 -18.31 37.17
C CYS A 10 32.37 -17.08 36.60
N PHE A 11 33.11 -16.10 36.10
CA PHE A 11 32.54 -15.00 35.31
C PHE A 11 32.30 -15.50 33.89
N ALA A 12 31.30 -16.36 33.71
CA ALA A 12 30.78 -16.66 32.39
C ALA A 12 29.85 -15.52 32.00
N CYS A 13 30.40 -14.49 31.36
CA CYS A 13 29.60 -13.58 30.54
C CYS A 13 28.88 -14.43 29.48
N MET A 14 27.62 -14.74 29.71
CA MET A 14 26.72 -15.15 28.63
C MET A 14 26.60 -13.95 27.69
N LEU A 15 27.42 -13.95 26.64
CA LEU A 15 27.12 -13.22 25.42
C LEU A 15 25.84 -13.85 24.86
N VAL A 16 24.69 -13.37 25.33
CA VAL A 16 23.44 -13.55 24.61
C VAL A 16 23.65 -12.80 23.30
N PRO A 17 23.58 -13.47 22.13
CA PRO A 17 23.60 -12.75 20.88
C PRO A 17 22.40 -11.82 20.91
N LEU A 18 22.64 -10.51 20.87
CA LEU A 18 21.62 -9.56 20.46
C LEU A 18 21.32 -9.88 19.00
N PHE A 19 20.41 -10.83 18.78
CA PHE A 19 19.71 -10.95 17.52
C PHE A 19 18.91 -9.66 17.38
N SER A 20 19.52 -8.66 16.72
CA SER A 20 18.76 -7.60 16.09
C SER A 20 17.91 -8.30 15.05
N THR A 21 16.66 -8.63 15.40
CA THR A 21 15.69 -9.12 14.43
C THR A 21 15.53 -8.01 13.39
N ALA A 22 16.03 -8.27 12.18
CA ALA A 22 15.90 -7.32 11.09
C ALA A 22 14.40 -7.11 10.86
N GLN A 23 13.96 -5.85 10.86
CA GLN A 23 12.55 -5.54 10.67
C GLN A 23 12.15 -5.92 9.25
N SER A 24 11.12 -6.74 9.12
CA SER A 24 10.57 -7.16 7.84
C SER A 24 9.35 -6.33 7.47
N ARG A 25 9.10 -6.23 6.16
CA ARG A 25 7.82 -5.70 5.67
C ARG A 25 6.69 -6.53 6.29
N TYR A 26 5.61 -5.85 6.68
CA TYR A 26 4.43 -6.44 7.32
C TYR A 26 4.60 -6.96 8.76
N ASP A 27 5.76 -6.78 9.40
CA ASP A 27 5.91 -7.07 10.83
C ASP A 27 5.00 -6.21 11.71
N VAL A 28 4.82 -4.94 11.33
CA VAL A 28 3.89 -4.01 11.96
C VAL A 28 2.92 -3.50 10.90
N LEU A 29 1.64 -3.75 11.12
CA LEU A 29 0.57 -3.44 10.18
C LEU A 29 -0.19 -2.19 10.61
N ILE A 30 -0.51 -1.32 9.66
CA ILE A 30 -1.65 -0.41 9.76
C ILE A 30 -2.92 -1.28 9.67
N THR A 31 -3.77 -1.29 10.70
CA THR A 31 -4.94 -2.18 10.79
C THR A 31 -6.28 -1.46 10.80
N GLU A 32 -6.30 -0.21 11.24
CA GLU A 32 -7.50 0.62 11.29
C GLU A 32 -7.13 2.08 11.06
N CYS A 33 -7.95 2.85 10.35
CA CYS A 33 -7.79 4.29 10.26
C CYS A 33 -9.15 5.02 10.23
N LEU A 34 -9.18 6.24 10.77
CA LEU A 34 -10.35 7.12 10.74
C LEU A 34 -9.99 8.41 10.00
N PRO A 35 -10.12 8.45 8.66
CA PRO A 35 -9.85 9.65 7.88
C PRO A 35 -10.85 10.76 8.16
N ASP A 36 -12.14 10.43 8.23
CA ASP A 36 -13.24 11.38 8.40
C ASP A 36 -13.95 11.14 9.75
N PRO A 37 -13.56 11.83 10.84
CA PRO A 37 -14.09 11.57 12.17
C PRO A 37 -15.46 12.21 12.44
N ALA A 38 -15.98 13.06 11.55
CA ALA A 38 -17.19 13.84 11.78
C ALA A 38 -18.30 13.47 10.75
N PRO A 39 -19.58 13.37 11.16
CA PRO A 39 -20.07 13.49 12.53
C PRO A 39 -19.67 12.27 13.37
N ALA A 40 -19.24 12.50 14.62
CA ALA A 40 -18.81 11.43 15.50
C ALA A 40 -19.95 10.44 15.80
N VAL A 41 -19.63 9.14 15.79
CA VAL A 41 -20.55 8.06 16.20
C VAL A 41 -20.32 7.73 17.68
N GLY A 42 -19.24 7.00 17.98
CA GLY A 42 -18.83 6.65 19.34
C GLY A 42 -17.34 6.84 19.62
N LEU A 43 -16.56 7.26 18.62
CA LEU A 43 -15.14 7.58 18.75
C LEU A 43 -14.93 9.09 18.96
N PRO A 44 -13.75 9.51 19.47
CA PRO A 44 -13.37 10.91 19.49
C PRO A 44 -13.46 11.53 18.10
N GLU A 45 -13.91 12.79 18.01
CA GLU A 45 -14.01 13.54 16.74
C GLU A 45 -12.62 14.03 16.27
N SER A 46 -11.72 13.09 16.03
CA SER A 46 -10.35 13.33 15.58
C SER A 46 -9.84 12.14 14.77
N SER A 47 -8.94 12.33 13.81
CA SER A 47 -8.39 11.22 13.05
C SER A 47 -7.43 10.38 13.88
N PHE A 48 -7.35 9.08 13.57
CA PHE A 48 -6.31 8.19 14.10
C PHE A 48 -5.84 7.18 13.04
N ILE A 49 -4.69 6.58 13.32
CA ILE A 49 -4.14 5.42 12.63
C ILE A 49 -3.79 4.39 13.69
N GLU A 50 -4.27 3.17 13.56
CA GLU A 50 -3.90 2.06 14.42
C GLU A 50 -2.79 1.23 13.79
N LEU A 51 -1.81 0.89 14.63
CA LEU A 51 -0.79 -0.10 14.33
C LEU A 51 -1.02 -1.37 15.14
N GLN A 52 -0.82 -2.52 14.53
CA GLN A 52 -0.71 -3.82 15.21
C GLN A 52 0.65 -4.45 14.92
N ASN A 53 1.31 -5.00 15.93
CA ASN A 53 2.46 -5.86 15.72
C ASN A 53 1.99 -7.27 15.36
N HIS A 54 2.18 -7.66 14.10
CA HIS A 54 1.81 -8.96 13.57
C HIS A 54 2.93 -10.01 13.75
N SER A 55 4.13 -9.57 14.13
CA SER A 55 5.28 -10.46 14.34
C SER A 55 5.30 -11.09 15.74
N ALA A 56 6.21 -12.04 15.94
CA ALA A 56 6.53 -12.63 17.24
C ALA A 56 7.57 -11.82 18.05
N HIS A 57 7.98 -10.64 17.57
CA HIS A 57 9.06 -9.83 18.14
C HIS A 57 8.56 -8.49 18.65
N ASP A 58 9.19 -7.97 19.71
CA ASP A 58 8.89 -6.63 20.19
C ASP A 58 9.66 -5.57 19.36
N TYR A 59 8.98 -4.50 18.96
CA TYR A 59 9.61 -3.39 18.23
C TYR A 59 9.58 -2.10 19.03
N ASN A 60 10.75 -1.49 19.25
CA ASN A 60 10.80 -0.10 19.69
C ASN A 60 10.56 0.80 18.47
N LEU A 61 9.46 1.53 18.47
CA LEU A 61 9.04 2.37 17.35
C LEU A 61 9.72 3.75 17.34
N ARG A 62 10.62 4.04 18.27
CA ARG A 62 11.37 5.29 18.27
C ARG A 62 12.06 5.50 16.92
N HIS A 63 11.98 6.72 16.41
CA HIS A 63 12.47 7.16 15.09
C HIS A 63 11.73 6.61 13.87
N TRP A 64 10.75 5.72 14.05
CA TRP A 64 9.84 5.36 12.95
C TRP A 64 8.95 6.55 12.60
N LYS A 65 8.46 6.55 11.35
CA LYS A 65 7.70 7.64 10.77
C LYS A 65 6.35 7.15 10.27
N ILE A 66 5.33 7.97 10.48
CA ILE A 66 4.03 7.86 9.84
C ILE A 66 3.87 9.03 8.87
N SER A 67 3.50 8.74 7.62
CA SER A 67 3.42 9.74 6.54
C SER A 67 2.12 9.60 5.76
N ASN A 68 1.58 10.72 5.27
CA ASN A 68 0.45 10.72 4.32
C ASN A 68 0.90 10.90 2.85
N GLY A 69 2.19 10.73 2.57
CA GLY A 69 2.79 10.98 1.25
C GLY A 69 3.27 12.42 1.04
N SER A 70 2.73 13.38 1.80
CA SER A 70 3.09 14.82 1.70
C SER A 70 3.77 15.35 2.96
N SER A 71 3.28 14.95 4.14
CA SER A 71 3.84 15.29 5.45
C SER A 71 4.02 14.03 6.29
N SER A 72 4.90 14.11 7.30
CA SER A 72 5.19 12.98 8.18
C SER A 72 5.39 13.42 9.63
N ALA A 73 5.08 12.51 10.54
CA ALA A 73 5.41 12.61 11.96
C ALA A 73 6.40 11.51 12.34
N THR A 74 7.39 11.86 13.16
CA THR A 74 8.35 10.90 13.73
C THR A 74 7.96 10.58 15.16
N ILE A 75 7.99 9.29 15.52
CA ILE A 75 7.84 8.83 16.90
C ILE A 75 9.12 9.19 17.66
N LYS A 76 9.04 10.19 18.55
CA LYS A 76 10.20 10.73 19.28
C LYS A 76 10.44 10.09 20.64
N THR A 77 9.45 9.35 21.15
CA THR A 77 9.55 8.63 22.42
C THR A 77 9.92 7.18 22.17
N ASP A 78 10.57 6.55 23.14
CA ASP A 78 10.62 5.10 23.20
C ASP A 78 9.21 4.56 23.41
N TYR A 79 8.80 3.66 22.51
CA TYR A 79 7.54 2.93 22.62
C TYR A 79 7.78 1.50 22.16
N LEU A 80 7.72 0.57 23.10
CA LEU A 80 7.91 -0.85 22.83
C LEU A 80 6.57 -1.48 22.47
N LEU A 81 6.30 -1.60 21.16
CA LEU A 81 5.14 -2.30 20.65
C LEU A 81 5.38 -3.81 20.78
N LYS A 82 4.67 -4.44 21.72
CA LYS A 82 4.78 -5.87 22.00
C LYS A 82 4.22 -6.72 20.88
N ALA A 83 4.70 -7.95 20.74
CA ALA A 83 4.08 -8.94 19.86
C ALA A 83 2.56 -9.04 20.13
N ASP A 84 1.75 -9.13 19.07
CA ASP A 84 0.28 -9.22 19.11
C ASP A 84 -0.41 -8.08 19.89
N SER A 85 0.18 -6.88 19.89
CA SER A 85 -0.39 -5.69 20.54
C SER A 85 -0.67 -4.55 19.58
N PHE A 86 -1.57 -3.66 20.00
CA PHE A 86 -2.04 -2.50 19.24
C PHE A 86 -1.47 -1.19 19.78
N LEU A 87 -1.35 -0.18 18.91
CA LEU A 87 -1.06 1.20 19.25
C LEU A 87 -1.88 2.16 18.39
N ILE A 88 -2.61 3.05 19.05
CA ILE A 88 -3.37 4.12 18.40
C ILE A 88 -2.47 5.35 18.26
N LEU A 89 -2.15 5.75 17.02
CA LEU A 89 -1.47 6.99 16.70
C LEU A 89 -2.50 8.08 16.38
N CYS A 90 -2.36 9.24 17.01
CA CYS A 90 -3.26 10.38 16.80
C CYS A 90 -2.54 11.71 17.05
N SER A 91 -3.27 12.83 16.98
CA SER A 91 -2.73 14.13 17.41
C SER A 91 -2.44 14.16 18.92
N VAL A 92 -1.49 14.99 19.37
CA VAL A 92 -1.17 15.15 20.80
C VAL A 92 -2.41 15.52 21.62
N SER A 93 -3.29 16.38 21.09
CA SER A 93 -4.52 16.80 21.77
C SER A 93 -5.56 15.68 21.93
N SER A 94 -5.53 14.67 21.06
CA SER A 94 -6.53 13.59 21.06
C SER A 94 -6.09 12.35 21.83
N ALA A 95 -4.80 12.25 22.20
CA ALA A 95 -4.23 11.08 22.86
C ALA A 95 -4.96 10.73 24.16
N ALA A 96 -5.30 11.72 24.99
CA ALA A 96 -6.04 11.47 26.23
C ALA A 96 -7.42 10.85 25.97
N ALA A 97 -8.13 11.27 24.91
CA ALA A 97 -9.42 10.71 24.56
C ALA A 97 -9.31 9.27 24.02
N TYR A 98 -8.31 8.99 23.18
CA TYR A 98 -8.08 7.64 22.64
C TYR A 98 -7.57 6.65 23.67
N SER A 99 -6.93 7.10 24.76
CA SER A 99 -6.46 6.22 25.84
C SER A 99 -7.59 5.44 26.54
N LEU A 100 -8.85 5.85 26.36
CA LEU A 100 -10.04 5.14 26.84
C LEU A 100 -10.35 3.88 26.02
N PHE A 101 -9.79 3.76 24.82
CA PHE A 101 -10.04 2.66 23.88
C PHE A 101 -8.89 1.66 23.85
N GLY A 102 -7.65 2.14 23.99
CA GLY A 102 -6.44 1.32 24.05
C GLY A 102 -5.16 2.14 24.22
N PRO A 103 -3.98 1.51 24.18
CA PRO A 103 -2.70 2.22 24.19
C PRO A 103 -2.64 3.25 23.06
N SER A 104 -2.45 4.52 23.41
CA SER A 104 -2.46 5.63 22.47
C SER A 104 -1.21 6.48 22.59
N LEU A 105 -0.68 6.94 21.46
CA LEU A 105 0.46 7.84 21.37
C LEU A 105 0.14 9.06 20.51
N GLY A 106 0.17 10.23 21.14
CA GLY A 106 0.01 11.50 20.47
C GLY A 106 1.28 11.94 19.75
N LEU A 107 1.18 12.26 18.46
CA LEU A 107 2.29 12.69 17.62
C LEU A 107 2.22 14.18 17.33
N SER A 108 3.31 14.90 17.61
CA SER A 108 3.47 16.28 17.18
C SER A 108 3.57 16.31 15.65
N GLY A 109 2.65 17.04 15.00
CA GLY A 109 2.57 17.08 13.53
C GLY A 109 1.98 15.80 12.93
N PHE A 110 1.11 15.09 13.66
CA PHE A 110 0.34 13.97 13.13
C PHE A 110 -0.22 14.33 11.73
N PRO A 111 0.06 13.52 10.69
CA PRO A 111 -0.29 13.89 9.32
C PRO A 111 -1.80 13.93 9.15
N ALA A 112 -2.30 14.96 8.46
CA ALA A 112 -3.72 15.07 8.15
C ALA A 112 -4.13 13.95 7.19
N LEU A 113 -5.21 13.23 7.52
CA LEU A 113 -5.84 12.26 6.63
C LEU A 113 -6.87 12.99 5.76
N ASN A 114 -6.94 12.63 4.48
CA ASN A 114 -7.90 13.19 3.54
C ASN A 114 -9.18 12.34 3.60
N ASN A 115 -10.36 12.97 3.61
CA ASN A 115 -11.62 12.22 3.78
C ASN A 115 -11.95 11.31 2.58
N GLU A 116 -11.46 11.64 1.38
CA GLU A 116 -11.78 10.95 0.13
C GLU A 116 -10.74 9.89 -0.25
N SER A 117 -9.45 10.23 -0.21
CA SER A 117 -8.38 9.31 -0.62
C SER A 117 -7.04 9.79 -0.09
N GLY A 118 -6.21 8.86 0.39
CA GLY A 118 -4.91 9.25 0.92
C GLY A 118 -3.96 8.08 1.16
N TYR A 119 -2.67 8.38 1.22
CA TYR A 119 -1.66 7.43 1.64
C TYR A 119 -1.56 7.40 3.16
N ILE A 120 -1.24 6.23 3.71
CA ILE A 120 -0.69 6.08 5.05
C ILE A 120 0.53 5.17 4.91
N ILE A 121 1.70 5.67 5.30
CA ILE A 121 2.98 4.99 5.10
C ILE A 121 3.69 4.91 6.46
N LEU A 122 3.91 3.70 6.93
CA LEU A 122 4.76 3.39 8.09
C LEU A 122 6.14 3.02 7.59
N SER A 123 7.17 3.75 8.03
CA SER A 123 8.56 3.47 7.69
C SER A 123 9.49 3.56 8.89
N THR A 124 10.60 2.83 8.81
CA THR A 124 11.67 2.87 9.80
C THR A 124 12.47 4.18 9.72
N GLU A 125 13.40 4.37 10.65
CA GLU A 125 14.31 5.52 10.65
C GLU A 125 15.16 5.63 9.36
N THR A 126 15.56 4.48 8.79
CA THR A 126 16.38 4.42 7.56
C THR A 126 15.56 4.65 6.29
N GLY A 127 14.23 4.75 6.39
CA GLY A 127 13.33 4.96 5.26
C GLY A 127 12.77 3.66 4.67
N SER A 128 13.13 2.48 5.18
CA SER A 128 12.50 1.22 4.75
C SER A 128 11.01 1.24 5.11
N VAL A 129 10.15 1.01 4.12
CA VAL A 129 8.70 0.93 4.30
C VAL A 129 8.33 -0.40 4.95
N ILE A 130 7.63 -0.34 6.08
CA ILE A 130 7.15 -1.52 6.82
C ILE A 130 5.75 -1.91 6.33
N HIS A 131 4.84 -0.94 6.24
CA HIS A 131 3.51 -1.14 5.66
C HIS A 131 3.00 0.19 5.10
N ALA A 132 2.28 0.15 3.98
CA ALA A 132 1.62 1.31 3.40
C ALA A 132 0.28 0.91 2.77
N ILE A 133 -0.68 1.81 2.88
CA ILE A 133 -1.98 1.71 2.20
C ILE A 133 -2.28 3.02 1.45
N HIS A 134 -3.09 2.91 0.40
CA HIS A 134 -3.70 4.05 -0.28
C HIS A 134 -5.21 3.88 -0.22
N TYR A 135 -5.81 4.33 0.88
CA TYR A 135 -7.24 4.19 1.11
C TYR A 135 -8.01 5.13 0.19
N ASN A 136 -9.25 4.77 -0.10
CA ASN A 136 -10.19 5.57 -0.87
C ASN A 136 -11.59 5.45 -0.25
N GLN A 137 -12.45 6.46 -0.41
CA GLN A 137 -13.80 6.50 0.15
C GLN A 137 -14.69 5.37 -0.40
N THR A 138 -14.39 4.84 -1.58
CA THR A 138 -15.05 3.63 -2.12
C THR A 138 -14.76 2.37 -1.28
N TRP A 139 -13.75 2.40 -0.40
CA TRP A 139 -13.43 1.30 0.52
C TRP A 139 -14.50 1.10 1.58
N TYR A 140 -15.32 2.11 1.87
CA TYR A 140 -16.38 1.96 2.87
C TYR A 140 -17.52 1.02 2.44
N GLU A 141 -17.73 0.80 1.13
CA GLU A 141 -18.87 0.03 0.57
C GLU A 141 -20.25 0.45 1.09
N ASN A 142 -20.34 1.65 1.63
CA ASN A 142 -21.50 2.11 2.34
C ASN A 142 -21.54 3.63 2.31
N GLU A 143 -22.48 4.19 1.56
CA GLU A 143 -22.62 5.64 1.37
C GLU A 143 -22.87 6.41 2.67
N LEU A 144 -23.47 5.78 3.69
CA LEU A 144 -23.71 6.43 4.98
C LEU A 144 -22.42 6.49 5.80
N LYS A 145 -21.67 5.38 5.85
CA LYS A 145 -20.40 5.32 6.60
C LYS A 145 -19.30 6.15 5.95
N ALA A 146 -19.33 6.24 4.62
CA ALA A 146 -18.44 7.10 3.84
C ALA A 146 -18.58 8.61 4.14
N ARG A 147 -19.66 9.04 4.82
CA ARG A 147 -19.90 10.44 5.21
C ARG A 147 -19.36 10.81 6.59
N GLY A 148 -18.50 9.95 7.16
CA GLY A 148 -17.72 10.22 8.36
C GLY A 148 -18.25 9.56 9.64
N GLY A 149 -17.39 9.55 10.65
CA GLY A 149 -17.60 8.92 11.96
C GLY A 149 -17.33 7.41 12.01
N TRP A 150 -16.94 6.80 10.88
CA TRP A 150 -16.64 5.38 10.75
C TRP A 150 -15.20 5.17 10.30
N SER A 151 -14.49 4.21 10.90
CA SER A 151 -13.16 3.81 10.48
C SER A 151 -13.20 2.81 9.32
N LEU A 152 -12.11 2.77 8.56
CA LEU A 152 -11.76 1.65 7.68
C LEU A 152 -10.94 0.65 8.49
N GLU A 153 -11.29 -0.63 8.39
CA GLU A 153 -10.67 -1.73 9.14
C GLU A 153 -10.17 -2.81 8.17
N MET A 154 -8.97 -3.33 8.43
CA MET A 154 -8.43 -4.50 7.74
C MET A 154 -9.16 -5.78 8.19
N ALA A 155 -9.53 -6.64 7.25
CA ALA A 155 -10.28 -7.87 7.54
C ALA A 155 -9.39 -9.09 7.83
N ASP A 156 -8.25 -9.22 7.16
CA ASP A 156 -7.34 -10.36 7.23
C ASP A 156 -5.88 -9.88 7.36
N LEU A 157 -5.30 -10.16 8.52
CA LEU A 157 -3.92 -9.80 8.83
C LEU A 157 -2.90 -10.69 8.09
N SER A 158 -3.32 -11.86 7.60
CA SER A 158 -2.43 -12.78 6.88
C SER A 158 -2.21 -12.40 5.42
N SER A 159 -3.05 -11.53 4.87
CA SER A 159 -2.98 -11.05 3.49
C SER A 159 -2.87 -9.51 3.41
N PRO A 160 -1.87 -8.87 4.04
CA PRO A 160 -1.81 -7.41 4.19
C PRO A 160 -1.50 -6.65 2.88
N CYS A 161 -1.13 -7.35 1.81
CA CYS A 161 -0.85 -6.77 0.49
C CYS A 161 -2.06 -6.61 -0.42
N THR A 162 -3.23 -7.20 -0.13
CA THR A 162 -4.33 -7.28 -1.11
C THR A 162 -5.11 -5.97 -1.29
N GLY A 163 -4.69 -4.91 -0.60
CA GLY A 163 -5.22 -3.56 -0.79
C GLY A 163 -6.73 -3.50 -0.55
N ARG A 164 -7.47 -2.97 -1.53
CA ARG A 164 -8.92 -2.70 -1.41
C ARG A 164 -9.73 -3.87 -0.88
N GLU A 165 -9.44 -5.08 -1.34
CA GLU A 165 -10.25 -6.27 -1.08
C GLU A 165 -10.20 -6.71 0.39
N ASN A 166 -9.22 -6.21 1.14
CA ASN A 166 -9.00 -6.54 2.54
C ASN A 166 -9.36 -5.41 3.51
N TRP A 167 -10.03 -4.36 3.01
CA TRP A 167 -10.44 -3.23 3.83
C TRP A 167 -11.89 -2.90 3.58
N THR A 168 -12.63 -2.67 4.66
CA THR A 168 -14.01 -2.19 4.58
C THR A 168 -14.35 -1.33 5.79
N ALA A 169 -15.54 -0.71 5.78
CA ALA A 169 -16.00 0.09 6.90
C ALA A 169 -16.25 -0.77 8.15
N SER A 170 -15.85 -0.26 9.31
CA SER A 170 -16.16 -0.89 10.61
C SER A 170 -17.65 -1.23 10.73
N VAL A 171 -17.97 -2.41 11.26
CA VAL A 171 -19.34 -2.80 11.63
C VAL A 171 -19.62 -2.62 13.12
N SER A 172 -18.66 -2.07 13.87
CA SER A 172 -18.82 -1.71 15.27
C SER A 172 -19.87 -0.61 15.47
N ALA A 173 -20.76 -0.77 16.45
CA ALA A 173 -21.73 0.27 16.80
C ALA A 173 -21.09 1.57 17.30
N ALA A 174 -19.80 1.56 17.68
CA ALA A 174 -19.05 2.75 18.06
C ALA A 174 -18.46 3.53 16.87
N GLY A 175 -18.56 3.00 15.65
CA GLY A 175 -17.92 3.55 14.45
C GLY A 175 -16.51 3.03 14.19
N GLY A 176 -15.91 2.27 15.11
CA GLY A 176 -14.61 1.63 14.95
C GLY A 176 -14.24 0.73 16.12
N THR A 177 -13.05 0.16 16.09
CA THR A 177 -12.51 -0.76 17.11
C THR A 177 -11.10 -0.42 17.62
N PRO A 178 -10.72 0.86 17.81
CA PRO A 178 -9.37 1.20 18.18
C PRO A 178 -8.94 0.50 19.49
N GLY A 179 -7.73 -0.05 19.48
CA GLY A 179 -7.13 -0.84 20.55
C GLY A 179 -7.59 -2.29 20.62
N LYS A 180 -8.37 -2.79 19.65
CA LYS A 180 -9.00 -4.12 19.68
C LYS A 180 -8.95 -4.79 18.32
N LYS A 181 -9.28 -6.09 18.29
CA LYS A 181 -9.49 -6.82 17.03
C LYS A 181 -10.60 -6.14 16.21
N ASN A 182 -10.30 -5.88 14.94
CA ASN A 182 -11.24 -5.32 13.97
C ASN A 182 -12.57 -6.06 13.93
N SER A 183 -13.65 -5.29 13.82
CA SER A 183 -15.02 -5.79 13.77
C SER A 183 -15.33 -6.60 12.51
N VAL A 184 -14.57 -6.36 11.43
CA VAL A 184 -14.67 -7.04 10.13
C VAL A 184 -13.66 -8.19 9.98
N ALA A 185 -12.96 -8.54 11.07
CA ALA A 185 -11.94 -9.58 11.02
C ALA A 185 -12.50 -10.93 10.56
N GLY A 186 -11.88 -11.51 9.53
CA GLY A 186 -12.30 -12.75 8.88
C GLY A 186 -13.42 -12.62 7.86
N GLN A 187 -13.88 -11.39 7.54
CA GLN A 187 -14.97 -11.16 6.58
C GLN A 187 -14.53 -11.12 5.10
N HIS A 188 -13.25 -11.33 4.78
CA HIS A 188 -12.75 -11.33 3.41
C HIS A 188 -11.64 -12.39 3.23
N PRO A 189 -11.97 -13.62 2.77
CA PRO A 189 -10.98 -14.63 2.42
C PRO A 189 -10.64 -14.65 0.92
N ASP A 190 -9.42 -15.14 0.65
CA ASP A 190 -8.72 -15.27 -0.65
C ASP A 190 -8.31 -13.94 -1.29
N GLY A 191 -7.01 -13.66 -1.20
CA GLY A 191 -6.37 -12.71 -2.10
C GLY A 191 -6.51 -13.18 -3.54
N GLN A 192 -6.57 -12.25 -4.47
CA GLN A 192 -6.37 -12.62 -5.87
C GLN A 192 -4.88 -12.76 -6.13
N ALA A 193 -4.56 -13.39 -7.25
CA ALA A 193 -3.22 -13.33 -7.79
C ALA A 193 -3.00 -11.96 -8.44
N PRO A 194 -1.81 -11.37 -8.31
CA PRO A 194 -1.54 -10.06 -8.89
C PRO A 194 -1.70 -10.10 -10.41
N SER A 195 -2.38 -9.10 -10.97
CA SER A 195 -2.60 -8.94 -12.40
C SER A 195 -1.86 -7.71 -12.93
N LEU A 196 -1.19 -7.87 -14.07
CA LEU A 196 -0.58 -6.75 -14.77
C LEU A 196 -1.64 -5.92 -15.48
N LEU A 197 -1.88 -4.70 -14.99
CA LEU A 197 -2.89 -3.80 -15.52
C LEU A 197 -2.38 -2.98 -16.70
N ARG A 198 -1.20 -2.36 -16.55
CA ARG A 198 -0.66 -1.38 -17.51
C ARG A 198 0.86 -1.40 -17.54
N ALA A 199 1.43 -1.00 -18.66
CA ALA A 199 2.83 -0.62 -18.78
C ALA A 199 2.93 0.80 -19.35
N ILE A 200 3.67 1.64 -18.65
CA ILE A 200 3.91 3.04 -19.02
C ILE A 200 5.37 3.16 -19.43
N ALA A 201 5.64 3.92 -20.48
CA ALA A 201 6.99 4.20 -20.97
C ALA A 201 7.36 5.66 -20.73
N PRO A 202 8.00 6.00 -19.58
CA PRO A 202 8.51 7.34 -19.34
C PRO A 202 9.54 7.79 -20.38
N ASP A 203 10.35 6.85 -20.86
CA ASP A 203 11.31 7.05 -21.93
C ASP A 203 11.54 5.76 -22.75
N SER A 204 12.60 5.74 -23.58
CA SER A 204 12.86 4.62 -24.49
C SER A 204 13.46 3.40 -23.81
N LEU A 205 14.04 3.53 -22.62
CA LEU A 205 14.71 2.46 -21.90
C LEU A 205 13.98 2.04 -20.64
N ASP A 206 13.13 2.88 -20.07
CA ASP A 206 12.46 2.58 -18.81
C ASP A 206 10.96 2.30 -19.03
N LEU A 207 10.45 1.28 -18.34
CA LEU A 207 9.04 0.96 -18.26
C LEU A 207 8.59 0.90 -16.79
N ILE A 208 7.38 1.38 -16.52
CA ILE A 208 6.71 1.22 -15.22
C ILE A 208 5.52 0.31 -15.44
N LEU A 209 5.57 -0.86 -14.81
CA LEU A 209 4.50 -1.85 -14.80
C LEU A 209 3.61 -1.59 -13.59
N LEU A 210 2.30 -1.49 -13.79
CA LEU A 210 1.32 -1.32 -12.73
C LEU A 210 0.53 -2.61 -12.53
N PHE A 211 0.48 -3.08 -11.30
CA PHE A 211 -0.31 -4.21 -10.83
C PHE A 211 -1.58 -3.72 -10.11
N ASP A 212 -2.58 -4.59 -9.98
CA ASP A 212 -3.79 -4.33 -9.18
C ASP A 212 -3.55 -4.42 -7.68
N GLU A 213 -2.50 -5.11 -7.26
CA GLU A 213 -2.06 -5.20 -5.87
C GLU A 213 -0.52 -5.16 -5.72
N PRO A 214 -0.03 -4.81 -4.52
CA PRO A 214 1.37 -4.96 -4.14
C PRO A 214 1.99 -6.32 -4.46
N VAL A 215 3.13 -6.32 -5.14
CA VAL A 215 3.93 -7.53 -5.39
C VAL A 215 5.04 -7.70 -4.37
N ASP A 216 5.50 -8.94 -4.18
CA ASP A 216 6.71 -9.24 -3.42
C ASP A 216 7.95 -8.70 -4.14
N SER A 217 8.74 -7.91 -3.42
CA SER A 217 9.87 -7.19 -4.01
C SER A 217 11.03 -8.10 -4.40
N LEU A 218 11.18 -9.27 -3.77
CA LEU A 218 12.20 -10.24 -4.13
C LEU A 218 11.81 -10.95 -5.43
N SER A 219 10.57 -11.43 -5.53
CA SER A 219 10.05 -12.03 -6.77
C SER A 219 10.10 -11.04 -7.94
N ALA A 220 9.71 -9.79 -7.72
CA ALA A 220 9.74 -8.72 -8.73
C ALA A 220 11.14 -8.32 -9.20
N SER A 221 12.21 -8.79 -8.55
CA SER A 221 13.59 -8.55 -8.98
C SER A 221 14.12 -9.60 -9.96
N SER A 222 13.37 -10.68 -10.19
CA SER A 222 13.74 -11.78 -11.07
C SER A 222 13.59 -11.40 -12.54
N LEU A 223 14.70 -11.17 -13.23
CA LEU A 223 14.69 -10.66 -14.62
C LEU A 223 14.10 -11.66 -15.63
N SER A 224 14.19 -12.96 -15.35
CA SER A 224 13.63 -14.03 -16.19
C SER A 224 12.11 -14.02 -16.23
N ASP A 225 11.48 -13.32 -15.29
CA ASP A 225 10.04 -13.24 -15.14
C ASP A 225 9.41 -12.12 -15.96
N TYR A 226 10.24 -11.41 -16.75
CA TYR A 226 9.83 -10.35 -17.65
C TYR A 226 10.25 -10.66 -19.09
N GLN A 227 9.33 -10.47 -20.02
CA GLN A 227 9.58 -10.59 -21.45
C GLN A 227 8.98 -9.39 -22.19
N VAL A 228 9.81 -8.69 -22.96
CA VAL A 228 9.37 -7.62 -23.85
C VAL A 228 9.52 -8.08 -25.29
N SER A 229 8.45 -7.92 -26.08
CA SER A 229 8.38 -8.38 -27.48
C SER A 229 9.33 -7.59 -28.40
N GLU A 230 9.24 -7.86 -29.71
CA GLU A 230 9.96 -7.07 -30.72
C GLU A 230 11.49 -7.11 -30.59
N GLY A 231 12.02 -8.21 -30.05
CA GLY A 231 13.46 -8.47 -29.92
C GLY A 231 14.14 -7.74 -28.77
N ILE A 232 13.39 -7.12 -27.86
CA ILE A 232 13.93 -6.50 -26.65
C ILE A 232 14.39 -7.57 -25.66
N GLY A 233 13.55 -8.57 -25.35
CA GLY A 233 13.94 -9.64 -24.43
C GLY A 233 13.63 -9.32 -22.97
N SER A 234 14.36 -9.97 -22.07
CA SER A 234 14.37 -9.67 -20.64
C SER A 234 15.05 -8.32 -20.35
N PRO A 235 14.64 -7.62 -19.29
CA PRO A 235 15.23 -6.35 -18.88
C PRO A 235 16.65 -6.51 -18.32
N ASP A 236 17.36 -5.39 -18.20
CA ASP A 236 18.64 -5.24 -17.51
C ASP A 236 18.46 -5.15 -15.98
N SER A 237 17.35 -4.55 -15.51
CA SER A 237 16.98 -4.52 -14.10
C SER A 237 15.46 -4.47 -13.91
N ALA A 238 15.00 -4.94 -12.75
CA ALA A 238 13.62 -4.88 -12.31
C ALA A 238 13.58 -4.58 -10.80
N MET A 239 12.72 -3.65 -10.38
CA MET A 239 12.59 -3.25 -8.98
C MET A 239 11.16 -2.83 -8.66
N ALA A 240 10.56 -3.46 -7.63
CA ALA A 240 9.31 -3.00 -7.07
C ALA A 240 9.47 -1.62 -6.41
N LEU A 241 8.54 -0.71 -6.69
CA LEU A 241 8.63 0.70 -6.33
C LEU A 241 7.83 1.01 -5.05
N PRO A 242 8.44 1.61 -4.01
CA PRO A 242 7.73 2.04 -2.82
C PRO A 242 6.78 3.23 -3.13
N PRO A 243 5.82 3.53 -2.24
CA PRO A 243 5.59 2.89 -0.94
C PRO A 243 4.65 1.69 -0.98
N LEU A 244 3.81 1.57 -2.02
CA LEU A 244 2.82 0.50 -2.12
C LEU A 244 3.40 -0.80 -2.66
N PHE A 245 4.42 -0.73 -3.52
CA PHE A 245 4.96 -1.89 -4.24
C PHE A 245 3.95 -2.51 -5.22
N ASP A 246 2.94 -1.74 -5.63
CA ASP A 246 1.99 -2.06 -6.72
C ASP A 246 2.56 -1.75 -8.11
N ARG A 247 3.81 -1.26 -8.16
CA ARG A 247 4.50 -0.89 -9.40
C ARG A 247 5.86 -1.55 -9.45
N VAL A 248 6.27 -1.97 -10.64
CA VAL A 248 7.62 -2.43 -10.92
C VAL A 248 8.25 -1.56 -12.00
N GLY A 249 9.35 -0.90 -11.67
CA GLY A 249 10.20 -0.25 -12.67
C GLY A 249 11.13 -1.28 -13.30
N ILE A 250 11.15 -1.37 -14.62
CA ILE A 250 12.12 -2.19 -15.35
C ILE A 250 12.93 -1.32 -16.32
N ARG A 251 14.21 -1.64 -16.45
CA ARG A 251 15.11 -1.02 -17.44
C ARG A 251 15.41 -1.99 -18.55
N LEU A 252 15.20 -1.59 -19.79
CA LEU A 252 15.39 -2.39 -20.98
C LEU A 252 16.86 -2.39 -21.43
N GLN A 253 17.29 -3.50 -22.03
CA GLN A 253 18.62 -3.61 -22.64
C GLN A 253 18.72 -2.87 -23.98
N LYS A 254 17.58 -2.62 -24.64
CA LYS A 254 17.49 -1.98 -25.95
C LYS A 254 16.40 -0.91 -25.91
N PRO A 255 16.63 0.26 -26.53
CA PRO A 255 15.64 1.32 -26.55
C PRO A 255 14.44 0.94 -27.41
N MET A 256 13.25 1.29 -26.94
CA MET A 256 12.04 1.29 -27.73
C MET A 256 12.15 2.34 -28.86
N VAL A 257 11.59 1.98 -30.00
CA VAL A 257 11.44 2.82 -31.18
C VAL A 257 10.07 3.50 -31.20
N PRO A 258 9.97 4.82 -31.49
CA PRO A 258 8.68 5.51 -31.64
C PRO A 258 7.76 4.89 -32.70
N GLY A 259 6.45 4.91 -32.45
CA GLY A 259 5.43 4.36 -33.36
C GLY A 259 5.34 2.83 -33.35
N LYS A 260 6.14 2.14 -32.54
CA LYS A 260 6.09 0.68 -32.37
C LYS A 260 5.39 0.32 -31.07
N ILE A 261 4.49 -0.66 -31.14
CA ILE A 261 3.80 -1.23 -29.97
C ILE A 261 4.58 -2.46 -29.51
N TYR A 262 4.90 -2.49 -28.22
CA TYR A 262 5.51 -3.62 -27.54
C TYR A 262 4.46 -4.32 -26.69
N THR A 263 4.58 -5.63 -26.57
CA THR A 263 3.88 -6.41 -25.54
C THR A 263 4.89 -6.72 -24.45
N VAL A 264 4.56 -6.30 -23.24
CA VAL A 264 5.27 -6.70 -22.02
C VAL A 264 4.49 -7.86 -21.42
N SER A 265 5.17 -8.93 -21.05
CA SER A 265 4.59 -10.07 -20.36
C SER A 265 5.37 -10.34 -19.09
N VAL A 266 4.65 -10.71 -18.03
CA VAL A 266 5.21 -11.13 -16.76
C VAL A 266 4.81 -12.57 -16.46
N GLN A 267 5.58 -13.28 -15.66
CA GLN A 267 5.27 -14.62 -15.19
C GLN A 267 5.80 -14.79 -13.76
N GLN A 268 5.15 -15.62 -12.94
CA GLN A 268 5.67 -16.02 -11.62
C GLN A 268 6.02 -14.86 -10.65
N ILE A 269 5.48 -13.65 -10.86
CA ILE A 269 5.60 -12.58 -9.86
C ILE A 269 4.61 -12.89 -8.75
N LEU A 270 5.13 -12.95 -7.52
CA LEU A 270 4.37 -13.28 -6.32
C LEU A 270 3.81 -12.02 -5.66
N ASP A 271 2.70 -12.14 -4.95
CA ASP A 271 2.30 -11.18 -3.91
C ASP A 271 2.98 -11.51 -2.56
N CYS A 272 2.66 -10.76 -1.51
CA CYS A 272 3.17 -11.02 -0.16
C CYS A 272 2.61 -12.30 0.49
N SER A 273 1.53 -12.85 -0.04
CA SER A 273 0.85 -14.06 0.44
C SER A 273 1.37 -15.32 -0.27
N GLY A 274 2.26 -15.16 -1.27
CA GLY A 274 2.84 -16.25 -2.05
C GLY A 274 2.02 -16.68 -3.27
N GLN A 275 1.08 -15.86 -3.73
CA GLN A 275 0.24 -16.11 -4.89
C GLN A 275 0.92 -15.62 -6.17
N GLU A 276 1.03 -16.50 -7.17
CA GLU A 276 1.65 -16.19 -8.46
C GLU A 276 0.70 -15.42 -9.38
N THR A 277 1.27 -14.53 -10.22
CA THR A 277 0.56 -13.69 -11.19
C THR A 277 -0.56 -14.42 -11.93
N SER A 278 -1.71 -13.76 -12.05
CA SER A 278 -2.90 -14.30 -12.72
C SER A 278 -2.72 -14.45 -14.24
N ILE A 279 -3.73 -14.99 -14.92
CA ILE A 279 -3.77 -15.08 -16.40
C ILE A 279 -3.68 -13.72 -17.09
N ARG A 280 -3.95 -12.62 -16.39
CA ARG A 280 -3.79 -11.25 -16.90
C ARG A 280 -2.35 -10.80 -16.63
N ASN A 281 -1.44 -11.28 -17.47
CA ASN A 281 -0.01 -11.09 -17.29
C ASN A 281 0.68 -10.38 -18.46
N GLY A 282 -0.08 -9.76 -19.36
CA GLY A 282 0.45 -9.09 -20.53
C GLY A 282 -0.24 -7.75 -20.80
N CYS A 283 0.55 -6.74 -21.17
CA CYS A 283 0.02 -5.42 -21.52
C CYS A 283 0.81 -4.78 -22.67
N LYS A 284 0.18 -3.81 -23.34
CA LYS A 284 0.82 -3.05 -24.41
C LYS A 284 1.56 -1.85 -23.84
N ALA A 285 2.72 -1.58 -24.40
CA ALA A 285 3.52 -0.39 -24.11
C ALA A 285 4.05 0.24 -25.40
N GLY A 286 4.43 1.50 -25.33
CA GLY A 286 5.27 2.12 -26.33
C GLY A 286 5.41 3.62 -26.10
N LEU A 287 6.31 4.23 -26.86
CA LEU A 287 6.70 5.61 -26.64
C LEU A 287 5.59 6.59 -27.04
N PRO A 288 5.12 7.45 -26.12
CA PRO A 288 4.14 8.45 -26.47
C PRO A 288 4.71 9.46 -27.48
N GLN A 289 3.85 9.90 -28.37
CA GLN A 289 4.13 10.87 -29.41
C GLN A 289 3.04 11.94 -29.38
N LYS A 290 3.42 13.16 -29.80
CA LYS A 290 2.47 14.26 -29.92
C LYS A 290 1.33 13.86 -30.87
N SER A 291 0.10 13.95 -30.38
CA SER A 291 -1.10 13.69 -31.17
C SER A 291 -1.25 14.71 -32.31
N LYS A 292 -1.85 14.27 -33.41
CA LYS A 292 -2.26 15.12 -34.53
C LYS A 292 -3.78 15.21 -34.59
N SER A 293 -4.26 16.26 -35.25
CA SER A 293 -5.69 16.45 -35.50
C SER A 293 -6.26 15.22 -36.20
N GLY A 294 -7.28 14.63 -35.59
CA GLY A 294 -7.94 13.44 -36.07
C GLY A 294 -7.25 12.12 -35.73
N ASP A 295 -6.20 12.07 -34.89
CA ASP A 295 -5.71 10.78 -34.38
C ASP A 295 -6.69 10.18 -33.37
N ILE A 296 -7.16 10.99 -32.42
CA ILE A 296 -8.22 10.64 -31.48
C ILE A 296 -9.56 11.14 -32.02
N ILE A 297 -10.57 10.29 -32.02
CA ILE A 297 -11.96 10.65 -32.31
C ILE A 297 -12.85 10.25 -31.14
N PHE A 298 -13.99 10.92 -31.00
CA PHE A 298 -15.09 10.42 -30.18
C PHE A 298 -15.76 9.28 -30.94
N ASN A 299 -15.66 8.07 -30.39
CA ASN A 299 -16.27 6.90 -30.99
C ASN A 299 -17.71 6.71 -30.49
N GLU A 300 -17.94 6.96 -29.21
CA GLU A 300 -19.25 6.82 -28.57
C GLU A 300 -19.48 7.91 -27.52
N ILE A 301 -20.74 8.33 -27.38
CA ILE A 301 -21.16 9.35 -26.42
C ILE A 301 -22.44 8.85 -25.74
N LEU A 302 -22.39 8.68 -24.41
CA LEU A 302 -23.57 8.50 -23.58
C LEU A 302 -23.79 9.76 -22.74
N PHE A 303 -24.82 10.54 -23.09
CA PHE A 303 -25.16 11.82 -22.43
C PHE A 303 -26.50 11.78 -21.68
N ASN A 304 -27.18 10.63 -21.69
CA ASN A 304 -28.44 10.43 -20.98
C ASN A 304 -28.54 8.96 -20.51
N PRO A 305 -27.76 8.58 -19.49
CA PRO A 305 -27.75 7.22 -18.98
C PRO A 305 -29.07 6.86 -18.28
N PRO A 306 -29.37 5.56 -18.11
CA PRO A 306 -30.45 5.11 -17.23
C PRO A 306 -30.20 5.56 -15.78
N PRO A 307 -31.22 5.49 -14.89
CA PRO A 307 -31.01 5.75 -13.46
C PRO A 307 -29.83 4.96 -12.91
N TYR A 308 -28.97 5.64 -12.14
CA TYR A 308 -27.69 5.13 -11.59
C TYR A 308 -26.56 4.87 -12.61
N GLY A 309 -26.76 5.16 -13.90
CA GLY A 309 -25.68 5.19 -14.88
C GLY A 309 -24.95 6.54 -14.89
N TYR A 310 -23.78 6.55 -15.52
CA TYR A 310 -22.92 7.72 -15.64
C TYR A 310 -22.76 8.13 -17.11
N ASP A 311 -22.60 9.43 -17.35
CA ASP A 311 -22.23 9.94 -18.66
C ASP A 311 -20.82 9.44 -19.03
N TYR A 312 -20.60 9.09 -20.29
CA TYR A 312 -19.25 8.80 -20.77
C TYR A 312 -19.01 9.24 -22.21
N LEU A 313 -17.71 9.37 -22.48
CA LEU A 313 -17.15 9.64 -23.78
C LEU A 313 -16.12 8.57 -24.09
N GLU A 314 -16.33 7.79 -25.15
CA GLU A 314 -15.35 6.81 -25.60
C GLU A 314 -14.41 7.45 -26.63
N LEU A 315 -13.11 7.38 -26.33
CA LEU A 315 -12.05 7.85 -27.23
C LEU A 315 -11.51 6.67 -28.04
N PHE A 316 -11.47 6.81 -29.36
CA PHE A 316 -10.79 5.86 -30.23
C PHE A 316 -9.57 6.51 -30.87
N ASN A 317 -8.39 5.91 -30.63
CA ASN A 317 -7.17 6.26 -31.34
C ASN A 317 -7.14 5.53 -32.69
N ARG A 318 -7.50 6.24 -33.76
CA ARG A 318 -7.41 5.75 -35.15
C ARG A 318 -6.07 6.08 -35.80
N GLY A 319 -5.26 6.91 -35.15
CA GLY A 319 -3.95 7.34 -35.64
C GLY A 319 -2.87 6.28 -35.43
N PRO A 320 -1.73 6.38 -36.13
CA PRO A 320 -0.59 5.49 -35.93
C PRO A 320 0.26 5.87 -34.70
N HIS A 321 -0.05 7.00 -34.06
CA HIS A 321 0.72 7.54 -32.94
C HIS A 321 0.23 6.93 -31.62
N ILE A 322 1.17 6.55 -30.75
CA ILE A 322 0.86 6.23 -29.36
C ILE A 322 0.69 7.55 -28.62
N ILE A 323 -0.44 7.76 -27.95
CA ILE A 323 -0.82 9.06 -27.40
C ILE A 323 -0.86 8.97 -25.88
N ASN A 324 -0.20 9.93 -25.22
CA ASN A 324 -0.35 10.12 -23.79
C ASN A 324 -1.66 10.86 -23.51
N CYS A 325 -2.57 10.26 -22.76
CA CYS A 325 -3.86 10.87 -22.43
C CYS A 325 -3.72 12.09 -21.51
N ASP A 326 -2.62 12.23 -20.76
CA ASP A 326 -2.37 13.43 -19.94
C ASP A 326 -2.18 14.70 -20.78
N ASP A 327 -1.84 14.55 -22.07
CA ASP A 327 -1.71 15.65 -23.02
C ASP A 327 -3.06 16.03 -23.69
N LEU A 328 -4.14 15.30 -23.39
CA LEU A 328 -5.46 15.52 -23.97
C LEU A 328 -6.35 16.32 -23.01
N PHE A 329 -7.03 17.31 -23.57
CA PHE A 329 -7.97 18.15 -22.84
C PHE A 329 -9.34 18.08 -23.50
N LEU A 330 -10.38 17.86 -22.69
CA LEU A 330 -11.76 18.05 -23.11
C LEU A 330 -12.17 19.47 -22.74
N ALA A 331 -12.59 20.24 -23.73
CA ALA A 331 -13.18 21.56 -23.52
C ALA A 331 -14.71 21.42 -23.57
N GLY A 332 -15.39 22.03 -22.61
CA GLY A 332 -16.85 22.14 -22.51
C GLY A 332 -17.28 23.58 -22.35
#